data_AF-A0A183JAL1-F1
#
_entry.id   AF-A0A183JAL1-F1
#
_cell.length_a   1.000
_cell.length_b   1.000
_cell.length_c   1.000
_cell.angle_alpha   90.00
_cell.angle_beta   90.00
_cell.angle_gamma   90.00
#
_symmetry.space_group_name_H-M   'P 1'
#
loop_
_entity.id
_entity.type
_entity.pdbx_description
1 polymer ?
#
loop_
_entity_poly.entity_id
_entity_poly.type
_entity_poly.pdbx_seq_one_letter_code
_entity_poly.pdbx_strand_id
1 'polypeptide(L)' 'LFQVISILGETLAPFASSGFIAAFGFGDVKTSDHSVFPLKTNGYCKDFAEVWNFWQVRLPGTF' A
#
# COMPACT_ATOMS: atom_id res chain seq x y z
N LEU A 1 0.07 -4.81 11.34
CA LEU A 1 0.43 -4.13 10.08
C LEU A 1 0.34 -2.61 10.17
N PHE A 2 -0.75 -2.04 10.70
CA PHE A 2 -0.89 -0.59 10.90
C PHE A 2 0.34 0.05 11.54
N GLN A 3 0.81 -0.48 12.67
CA GLN A 3 2.02 0.00 13.36
C GLN A 3 3.25 0.07 12.44
N VAL A 4 3.45 -0.90 11.56
CA VAL A 4 4.59 -0.94 10.65
C VAL A 4 4.47 0.12 9.57
N ILE A 5 3.29 0.25 8.96
CA ILE A 5 3.01 1.27 7.93
C ILE A 5 3.19 2.68 8.50
N SER A 6 2.73 2.93 9.71
CA SER A 6 2.88 4.24 10.36
C SER A 6 4.33 4.57 10.69
N ILE A 7 5.06 3.66 11.37
CA ILE A 7 6.45 3.91 11.77
C ILE A 7 7.36 4.10 10.56
N LEU A 8 7.24 3.21 9.56
CA LEU A 8 8.01 3.34 8.32
C LEU A 8 7.59 4.60 7.56
N GLY A 9 6.30 4.91 7.57
CA GLY A 9 5.77 6.06 6.87
C GLY A 9 6.33 7.39 7.37
N GLU A 10 6.33 7.58 8.68
CA GLU A 10 6.90 8.76 9.33
C GLU A 10 8.41 8.84 9.15
N THR A 11 9.10 7.70 9.31
CA THR A 11 10.57 7.65 9.19
C THR A 11 11.04 7.94 7.76
N LEU A 12 10.30 7.46 6.76
CA LEU A 12 10.69 7.57 5.35
C LEU A 12 10.12 8.80 4.64
N ALA A 13 9.15 9.50 5.24
CA ALA A 13 8.54 10.69 4.64
C ALA A 13 9.56 11.75 4.16
N PRO A 14 10.63 12.08 4.91
CA PRO A 14 11.63 13.06 4.45
C PRO A 14 12.44 12.60 3.23
N PHE A 15 12.47 11.29 2.95
CA PHE A 15 13.24 10.70 1.86
C PHE A 15 12.39 10.42 0.60
N ALA A 16 11.07 10.63 0.67
CA ALA A 16 10.15 10.41 -0.44
C ALA A 16 10.20 11.58 -1.45
N SER A 17 11.23 11.60 -2.29
CA SER A 17 11.46 12.66 -3.29
C SER A 17 10.51 12.63 -4.49
N SER A 18 9.81 11.51 -4.72
CA SER A 18 8.89 11.31 -5.84
C SER A 18 7.54 12.01 -5.67
N GLY A 19 7.15 12.37 -4.43
CA GLY A 19 5.82 12.92 -4.12
C GLY A 19 4.67 11.90 -4.20
N PHE A 20 4.99 10.61 -4.33
CA PHE A 20 4.02 9.51 -4.31
C PHE A 20 4.65 8.20 -3.80
N ILE A 21 3.80 7.33 -3.28
CA ILE A 21 4.08 6.00 -2.75
C ILE A 21 3.43 4.97 -3.67
N ALA A 22 4.26 4.13 -4.27
CA ALA A 22 3.81 2.96 -4.99
C ALA A 22 3.56 1.82 -3.99
N ALA A 23 2.29 1.43 -3.81
CA ALA A 23 1.87 0.40 -2.87
C ALA A 23 1.22 -0.77 -3.62
N PHE A 24 1.58 -2.00 -3.26
CA PHE A 24 1.15 -3.22 -3.93
C PHE A 24 0.80 -4.31 -2.91
N GLY A 25 -0.15 -5.17 -3.25
CA GLY A 25 -0.47 -6.41 -2.54
C GLY A 25 -0.07 -7.63 -3.37
N PHE A 26 0.04 -8.79 -2.71
CA PHE A 26 0.39 -10.07 -3.32
C PHE A 26 -0.21 -11.22 -2.47
N GLY A 27 -0.24 -12.44 -3.00
CA GLY A 27 -0.72 -13.62 -2.28
C GLY A 27 -2.24 -13.80 -2.30
N ASP A 28 -2.98 -13.03 -3.10
CA ASP A 28 -4.40 -13.30 -3.35
C ASP A 28 -4.56 -14.39 -4.42
N VAL A 29 -5.79 -14.87 -4.62
CA VAL A 29 -6.11 -15.91 -5.62
C VAL A 29 -5.63 -15.56 -7.02
N LYS A 30 -5.59 -14.26 -7.37
CA LYS A 30 -5.13 -13.83 -8.70
C LYS A 30 -3.62 -13.74 -8.81
N THR A 31 -2.93 -13.34 -7.75
CA THR A 31 -1.47 -13.11 -7.81
C THR A 31 -0.64 -14.31 -7.42
N SER A 32 -1.18 -15.23 -6.61
CA SER A 32 -0.46 -16.38 -6.06
C SER A 32 0.90 -15.94 -5.51
N ASP A 33 1.98 -16.56 -5.98
CA ASP A 33 3.37 -16.39 -5.57
C ASP A 33 4.25 -15.77 -6.67
N HIS A 34 3.66 -15.35 -7.80
CA HIS A 34 4.41 -14.93 -8.99
C HIS A 34 4.17 -13.48 -9.41
N SER A 35 3.22 -12.77 -8.80
CA SER A 35 2.88 -11.40 -9.24
C SER A 35 2.36 -10.51 -8.10
N VAL A 36 2.10 -9.25 -8.43
CA VAL A 36 1.58 -8.25 -7.50
C VAL A 36 0.40 -7.51 -8.14
N PHE A 37 -0.49 -6.96 -7.31
CA PHE A 37 -1.54 -6.05 -7.74
C PHE A 37 -1.35 -4.66 -7.11
N PRO A 38 -1.61 -3.57 -7.84
CA PRO A 38 -1.49 -2.23 -7.28
C PRO A 38 -2.58 -2.00 -6.25
N LEU A 39 -2.26 -1.39 -5.09
CA LEU A 39 -3.20 -1.13 -4.00
C LEU A 39 -4.28 -0.08 -4.35
N LYS A 40 -3.94 0.86 -5.23
CA LYS A 40 -4.87 1.83 -5.81
C LYS A 40 -5.09 1.49 -7.28
N THR A 41 -6.34 1.46 -7.72
CA THR A 41 -6.67 1.05 -9.10
C THR A 41 -6.15 2.05 -10.15
N ASN A 42 -6.09 3.33 -9.80
CA ASN A 42 -5.66 4.41 -10.69
C ASN A 42 -4.51 5.19 -10.06
N GLY A 43 -3.31 5.07 -10.63
CA GLY A 43 -2.12 5.78 -10.17
C GLY A 43 -1.60 5.33 -8.80
N TYR A 44 -0.82 6.18 -8.15
CA TYR A 44 -0.15 5.90 -6.88
C TYR A 44 -0.79 6.66 -5.70
N CYS A 45 -0.44 6.23 -4.48
CA CYS A 45 -0.84 6.94 -3.27
C CYS A 45 0.04 8.19 -3.11
N LYS A 46 -0.50 9.30 -2.64
CA LYS A 46 0.26 10.53 -2.40
C LYS A 46 1.09 10.44 -1.11
N ASP A 47 0.57 9.73 -0.11
CA ASP A 47 1.15 9.63 1.23
C ASP A 47 0.72 8.32 1.91
N PHE A 48 1.30 8.05 3.09
CA PHE A 48 1.03 6.85 3.87
C PHE A 48 -0.39 6.81 4.45
N ALA A 49 -1.04 7.97 4.62
CA ALA A 49 -2.44 8.03 5.04
C ALA A 49 -3.36 7.50 3.94
N GLU A 50 -3.08 7.84 2.67
CA GLU A 50 -3.80 7.29 1.53
C GLU A 50 -3.56 5.78 1.36
N VAL A 51 -2.33 5.30 1.58
CA VAL A 51 -2.03 3.86 1.62
C VAL A 51 -2.92 3.16 2.65
N TRP A 52 -3.01 3.70 3.87
CA TRP A 52 -3.84 3.12 4.93
C TRP A 52 -5.33 3.06 4.55
N ASN A 53 -5.87 4.14 3.99
CA ASN A 53 -7.29 4.18 3.59
C ASN A 53 -7.62 3.12 2.54
N PHE A 54 -6.80 2.98 1.49
CA PHE A 54 -7.03 1.94 0.48
C PHE A 54 -6.82 0.54 1.05
N TRP A 55 -5.84 0.36 1.94
CA TRP A 55 -5.60 -0.91 2.61
C TRP A 55 -6.83 -1.36 3.42
N GLN A 56 -7.42 -0.46 4.21
CA GLN A 56 -8.63 -0.74 4.98
C GLN A 56 -9.84 -1.07 4.12
N VAL A 57 -9.97 -0.46 2.95
CA VAL A 57 -11.10 -0.77 2.04
C VAL A 57 -10.93 -2.13 1.38
N ARG A 58 -9.70 -2.52 1.05
CA ARG A 58 -9.46 -3.64 0.13
C ARG A 58 -9.24 -5.00 0.77
N LEU A 59 -8.96 -5.05 2.07
CA LEU A 59 -8.60 -6.29 2.77
C LEU A 59 -9.68 -6.91 3.66
N PRO A 60 -10.72 -6.21 4.13
CA PRO A 60 -11.84 -6.85 4.81
C PRO A 60 -12.61 -7.86 3.95
N GLY A 61 -12.40 -7.88 2.62
CA GLY A 61 -13.11 -8.76 1.69
C GLY A 61 -12.28 -9.90 1.08
N THR A 62 -11.09 -10.19 1.61
CA THR A 62 -10.10 -11.05 0.91
C THR A 62 -9.58 -12.22 1.75
N PHE A 63 -10.27 -12.62 2.81
CA PHE A 63 -9.99 -13.85 3.56
C PHE A 63 -10.95 -14.97 3.15
#